data_AF-A0A6J6DA90-F1
#
_entry.id   AF-A0A6J6DA90-F1
#
_cell.length_a   1.000
_cell.length_b   1.000
_cell.length_c   1.000
_cell.angle_alpha   90.00
_cell.angle_beta   90.00
_cell.angle_gamma   90.00
#
_symmetry.space_group_name_H-M   'P 1'
#
loop_
_entity.id
_entity.type
_entity.pdbx_description
1 polymer ?
#
loop_
_entity_poly.entity_id
_entity_poly.type
_entity_poly.pdbx_seq_one_letter_code
_entity_poly.pdbx_strand_id
1 'polypeptide(L)'
;MTGDLSFFVNAESEKTPSELWRQLSSGNTSGWPILEHCLQLEVGAAVMFNIPHPDGSTIESSGRIVEVLEEQRVILVQETPWSGHIRVDLKPIENGTRITVRVQLGPECLPWFSASADSELEGRIPGGLKIGLLAPLSGTAGLLGRAVANAATLAVEELNASSAFGPRPAELVVADDRTDQGAALAAFNRLTVTENCEVVVACISSASLQAIRPVATARGTLFLAAAMSEHTPSGANFFQFGETPLDQLAASVPMMMDQTNSRHWFILGSDYVWPRSIGMVANEVIERHHGVIAGEHYQPLGTAQFDEVIDQISRSGADLILSSLVGIDAVLFERAFYDSGLRSRFRTLATNFDDSLLDHTGREAANGIWSTQEYFMPTLADEMDSVARRYRERFGELAPRLSSMAKSVYDSIHLYAQALGIAKSSEPSEISAVLRSTRLGGSRLLSRDRGTVLTTELVEVTPDGFRQIRTGRQ
;
A
#
# COMPACT_ATOMS: atom_id res chain seq x y z
N MET A 1 11.97 -30.42 5.62
CA MET A 1 12.64 -29.37 6.42
C MET A 1 11.80 -28.13 6.25
N THR A 2 11.21 -27.59 7.31
CA THR A 2 10.39 -26.37 7.23
C THR A 2 11.25 -25.26 6.63
N GLY A 3 10.84 -24.72 5.48
CA GLY A 3 11.64 -23.83 4.63
C GLY A 3 11.85 -22.42 5.18
N ASP A 4 11.81 -22.25 6.50
CA ASP A 4 11.89 -20.96 7.15
C ASP A 4 13.35 -20.53 7.29
N LEU A 5 13.65 -19.25 7.04
CA LEU A 5 14.97 -18.67 7.28
C LEU A 5 15.02 -18.09 8.70
N SER A 6 16.07 -18.42 9.46
CA SER A 6 16.24 -17.90 10.83
C SER A 6 17.68 -17.48 11.10
N PHE A 7 17.86 -16.30 11.69
CA PHE A 7 19.17 -15.79 12.08
C PHE A 7 19.10 -14.86 13.30
N PHE A 8 20.27 -14.49 13.83
CA PHE A 8 20.41 -13.64 15.00
C PHE A 8 21.29 -12.43 14.70
N VAL A 9 20.92 -11.28 15.26
CA VAL A 9 21.77 -10.09 15.33
C VAL A 9 22.01 -9.79 16.81
N ASN A 10 23.28 -9.67 17.21
CA ASN A 10 23.66 -9.34 18.58
C ASN A 10 24.34 -7.97 18.60
N ALA A 11 23.98 -7.14 19.57
CA ALA A 11 24.64 -5.87 19.84
C ALA A 11 24.81 -5.70 21.36
N GLU A 12 25.78 -4.88 21.76
CA GLU A 12 25.97 -4.46 23.15
C GLU A 12 25.95 -2.93 23.21
N SER A 13 25.37 -2.40 24.28
CA SER A 13 25.29 -0.97 24.54
C SER A 13 25.69 -0.69 25.98
N GLU A 14 26.38 0.42 26.21
CA GLU A 14 26.74 0.89 27.55
C GLU A 14 25.51 1.37 28.34
N LYS A 15 24.38 1.62 27.67
CA LYS A 15 23.12 2.02 28.29
C LYS A 15 22.45 0.86 29.02
N THR A 16 21.83 1.15 30.14
CA THR A 16 20.94 0.22 30.86
C THR A 16 19.68 -0.11 30.04
N PRO A 17 18.96 -1.21 30.35
CA PRO A 17 17.72 -1.52 29.64
C PRO A 17 16.69 -0.40 29.74
N SER A 18 16.57 0.26 30.89
CA SER A 18 15.68 1.41 31.10
C SER A 18 16.03 2.61 30.22
N GLU A 19 17.32 2.88 30.00
CA GLU A 19 17.78 3.97 29.13
C GLU A 19 17.52 3.67 27.66
N LEU A 20 17.80 2.44 27.22
CA LEU A 20 17.46 1.98 25.87
C LEU A 20 15.96 2.00 25.63
N TRP A 21 15.17 1.57 26.62
CA TRP A 21 13.72 1.57 26.56
C TRP A 21 13.18 3.00 26.41
N ARG A 22 13.64 3.93 27.25
CA ARG A 22 13.24 5.34 27.16
C ARG A 22 13.61 5.97 25.82
N GLN A 23 14.78 5.61 25.28
CA GLN A 23 15.21 6.08 23.96
C GLN A 23 14.28 5.56 22.85
N LEU A 24 13.95 4.26 22.85
CA LEU A 24 13.06 3.67 21.87
C LEU A 24 11.64 4.24 21.99
N SER A 25 11.13 4.41 23.21
CA SER A 25 9.79 4.98 23.48
C SER A 25 9.67 6.46 23.09
N SER A 26 10.78 7.18 22.94
CA SER A 26 10.79 8.55 22.39
C SER A 26 10.92 8.57 20.86
N GLY A 27 10.79 7.43 20.19
CA GLY A 27 11.01 7.29 18.75
C GLY A 27 12.46 7.37 18.30
N ASN A 28 13.43 7.43 19.22
CA ASN A 28 14.84 7.48 18.87
C ASN A 28 15.40 6.05 18.77
N THR A 29 15.65 5.64 17.54
CA THR A 29 16.17 4.31 17.17
C THR A 29 17.69 4.29 16.99
N SER A 30 18.39 5.40 17.23
CA SER A 30 19.84 5.49 17.04
C SER A 30 20.59 4.42 17.84
N GLY A 31 21.36 3.58 17.15
CA GLY A 31 22.15 2.51 17.76
C GLY A 31 21.37 1.22 18.02
N TRP A 32 20.10 1.11 17.59
CA TRP A 32 19.40 -0.17 17.54
C TRP A 32 19.87 -0.98 16.32
N PRO A 33 20.03 -2.31 16.46
CA PRO A 33 20.67 -3.14 15.43
C PRO A 33 19.86 -3.32 14.14
N ILE A 34 18.53 -3.17 14.21
CA ILE A 34 17.65 -3.31 13.03
C ILE A 34 16.53 -2.27 12.99
N LEU A 35 16.18 -1.62 14.09
CA LEU A 35 15.03 -0.71 14.14
C LEU A 35 15.41 0.63 13.54
N GLU A 36 14.62 1.13 12.60
CA GLU A 36 14.83 2.44 11.95
C GLU A 36 13.83 3.47 12.45
N HIS A 37 12.54 3.10 12.50
CA HIS A 37 11.50 4.00 13.00
C HIS A 37 10.46 3.24 13.82
N CYS A 38 10.23 3.67 15.05
CA CYS A 38 9.21 3.15 15.95
C CYS A 38 8.54 4.35 16.63
N LEU A 39 7.33 4.75 16.20
CA LEU A 39 6.67 5.93 16.78
C LEU A 39 6.26 5.73 18.24
N GLN A 40 5.77 4.53 18.53
CA GLN A 40 5.23 4.17 19.84
C GLN A 40 5.63 2.73 20.15
N LEU A 41 5.98 2.48 21.40
CA LEU A 41 6.37 1.16 21.87
C LEU A 41 5.18 0.46 22.54
N GLU A 42 4.13 0.24 21.77
CA GLU A 42 2.88 -0.38 22.23
C GLU A 42 2.37 -1.42 21.24
N VAL A 43 1.55 -2.36 21.73
CA VAL A 43 0.93 -3.38 20.90
C VAL A 43 0.04 -2.72 19.84
N GLY A 44 0.26 -3.08 18.58
CA GLY A 44 -0.44 -2.53 17.42
C GLY A 44 0.29 -1.38 16.72
N ALA A 45 1.35 -0.83 17.31
CA ALA A 45 2.13 0.22 16.66
C ALA A 45 2.94 -0.31 15.46
N ALA A 46 2.90 0.45 14.36
CA ALA A 46 3.66 0.18 13.15
C ALA A 46 5.15 0.54 13.35
N VAL A 47 6.03 -0.28 12.77
CA VAL A 47 7.49 -0.18 12.93
C VAL A 47 8.17 -0.40 11.58
N MET A 48 9.16 0.43 11.27
CA MET A 48 10.09 0.23 10.17
C MET A 48 11.43 -0.29 10.71
N PHE A 49 11.99 -1.25 10.01
CA PHE A 49 13.27 -1.86 10.36
C PHE A 49 14.01 -2.38 9.12
N ASN A 50 15.31 -2.56 9.27
CA ASN A 50 16.20 -3.05 8.23
C ASN A 50 16.66 -4.46 8.54
N ILE A 51 16.35 -5.40 7.64
CA ILE A 51 16.84 -6.77 7.73
C ILE A 51 18.22 -6.85 7.04
N PRO A 52 19.27 -7.33 7.72
CA PRO A 52 20.58 -7.51 7.09
C PRO A 52 20.53 -8.61 6.04
N HIS A 53 21.15 -8.35 4.90
CA HIS A 53 21.29 -9.31 3.80
C HIS A 53 22.74 -9.84 3.71
N PRO A 54 22.97 -11.12 3.30
CA PRO A 54 24.30 -11.72 3.27
C PRO A 54 25.33 -11.04 2.37
N ASP A 55 24.91 -10.28 1.36
CA ASP A 55 25.81 -9.50 0.50
C ASP A 55 26.28 -8.18 1.14
N GLY A 56 25.82 -7.88 2.35
CA GLY A 56 26.15 -6.67 3.09
C GLY A 56 25.15 -5.52 2.92
N SER A 57 24.12 -5.67 2.07
CA SER A 57 23.03 -4.71 1.98
C SER A 57 22.01 -4.91 3.12
N THR A 58 21.03 -4.00 3.21
CA THR A 58 19.84 -4.17 4.05
C THR A 58 18.59 -4.23 3.19
N ILE A 59 17.55 -4.85 3.75
CA ILE A 59 16.22 -4.93 3.18
C ILE A 59 15.29 -4.13 4.08
N GLU A 60 14.81 -3.00 3.58
CA GLU A 60 13.80 -2.20 4.27
C GLU A 60 12.52 -3.03 4.43
N SER A 61 12.00 -3.04 5.65
CA SER A 61 10.88 -3.88 6.06
C SER A 61 9.98 -3.10 7.01
N SER A 62 8.68 -3.43 6.96
CA SER A 62 7.69 -2.93 7.90
C SER A 62 7.09 -4.07 8.71
N GLY A 63 6.56 -3.73 9.86
CA GLY A 63 5.85 -4.67 10.70
C GLY A 63 5.10 -3.98 11.82
N ARG A 64 4.61 -4.80 12.75
CA ARG A 64 3.80 -4.33 13.86
C ARG A 64 4.19 -5.00 15.15
N ILE A 65 4.18 -4.22 16.23
CA ILE A 65 4.39 -4.74 17.58
C ILE A 65 3.19 -5.60 18.00
N VAL A 66 3.46 -6.83 18.44
CA VAL A 66 2.45 -7.77 18.94
C VAL A 66 2.62 -8.12 20.42
N GLU A 67 3.81 -7.90 20.97
CA GLU A 67 4.10 -8.08 22.40
C GLU A 67 5.11 -7.03 22.86
N VAL A 68 4.86 -6.46 24.04
CA VAL A 68 5.76 -5.54 24.73
C VAL A 68 5.90 -6.02 26.17
N LEU A 69 7.13 -6.34 26.57
CA LEU A 69 7.51 -6.54 27.97
C LEU A 69 8.52 -5.46 28.32
N GLU A 70 8.08 -4.53 29.15
CA GLU A 70 8.84 -3.34 29.50
C GLU A 70 10.27 -3.65 29.94
N GLU A 71 11.23 -2.96 29.33
CA GLU A 71 12.68 -3.09 29.55
C GLU A 71 13.28 -4.47 29.27
N GLN A 72 12.51 -5.40 28.69
CA GLN A 72 12.92 -6.79 28.52
C GLN A 72 12.76 -7.31 27.09
N ARG A 73 11.63 -7.03 26.45
CA ARG A 73 11.32 -7.64 25.15
C ARG A 73 10.34 -6.83 24.32
N VAL A 74 10.55 -6.88 23.01
CA VAL A 74 9.56 -6.51 21.99
C VAL A 74 9.44 -7.65 20.99
N ILE A 75 8.22 -8.02 20.62
CA ILE A 75 7.97 -8.94 19.50
C ILE A 75 7.21 -8.20 18.41
N LEU A 76 7.70 -8.35 17.18
CA LEU A 76 7.12 -7.80 15.96
C LEU A 76 6.66 -8.94 15.06
N VAL A 77 5.55 -8.72 14.35
CA VAL A 77 5.21 -9.47 13.15
C VAL A 77 5.61 -8.62 11.95
N GLN A 78 6.41 -9.20 11.06
CA GLN A 78 6.80 -8.56 9.81
C GLN A 78 5.63 -8.61 8.83
N GLU A 79 5.31 -7.44 8.27
CA GLU A 79 4.27 -7.25 7.28
C GLU A 79 4.87 -7.32 5.87
N THR A 80 6.03 -6.67 5.66
CA THR A 80 6.72 -6.58 4.37
C THR A 80 8.23 -6.84 4.48
N PRO A 81 8.90 -7.30 3.41
CA PRO A 81 8.30 -7.80 2.17
C PRO A 81 7.71 -9.21 2.28
N TRP A 82 7.96 -9.89 3.38
CA TRP A 82 7.49 -11.25 3.62
C TRP A 82 6.97 -11.42 5.03
N SER A 83 6.26 -12.51 5.30
CA SER A 83 5.83 -12.80 6.66
C SER A 83 7.01 -13.22 7.52
N GLY A 84 6.98 -12.83 8.79
CA GLY A 84 8.03 -13.17 9.72
C GLY A 84 7.71 -12.75 11.14
N HIS A 85 8.50 -13.28 12.07
CA HIS A 85 8.50 -12.92 13.47
C HIS A 85 9.87 -12.41 13.87
N ILE A 86 9.90 -11.24 14.50
CA ILE A 86 11.12 -10.63 15.01
C ILE A 86 10.96 -10.49 16.50
N ARG A 87 11.94 -11.00 17.25
CA ARG A 87 11.98 -10.89 18.69
C ARG A 87 13.23 -10.16 19.09
N VAL A 88 13.06 -9.06 19.82
CA VAL A 88 14.14 -8.24 20.36
C VAL A 88 14.14 -8.43 21.88
N ASP A 89 15.18 -9.05 22.42
CA ASP A 89 15.38 -9.21 23.87
C ASP A 89 16.47 -8.24 24.37
N LEU A 90 16.22 -7.61 25.51
CA LEU A 90 17.15 -6.77 26.26
C LEU A 90 17.57 -7.52 27.52
N LYS A 91 18.88 -7.75 27.68
CA LYS A 91 19.43 -8.42 28.86
C LYS A 91 20.49 -7.56 29.54
N PRO A 92 20.34 -7.23 30.83
CA PRO A 92 21.40 -6.57 31.58
C PRO A 92 22.71 -7.38 31.54
N ILE A 93 23.82 -6.69 31.32
CA ILE A 93 25.20 -7.20 31.46
C ILE A 93 25.98 -6.26 32.38
N GLU A 94 27.20 -6.66 32.78
CA GLU A 94 27.99 -5.95 33.79
C GLU A 94 28.15 -4.44 33.51
N ASN A 95 28.36 -4.07 32.24
CA ASN A 95 28.57 -2.68 31.81
C ASN A 95 27.51 -2.21 30.79
N GLY A 96 26.24 -2.60 30.97
CA GLY A 96 25.14 -2.09 30.15
C GLY A 96 24.12 -3.16 29.75
N THR A 97 23.79 -3.23 28.46
CA THR A 97 22.75 -4.14 27.95
C THR A 97 23.21 -4.91 26.72
N ARG A 98 22.94 -6.21 26.72
CA ARG A 98 23.00 -7.03 25.51
C ARG A 98 21.65 -7.04 24.82
N ILE A 99 21.64 -6.65 23.55
CA ILE A 99 20.49 -6.66 22.66
C ILE A 99 20.59 -7.89 21.77
N THR A 100 19.59 -8.76 21.81
CA THR A 100 19.51 -9.95 20.95
C THR A 100 18.29 -9.84 20.06
N VAL A 101 18.48 -9.80 18.75
CA VAL A 101 17.42 -9.85 17.76
C VAL A 101 17.40 -11.23 17.15
N ARG A 102 16.28 -11.94 17.28
CA ARG A 102 16.00 -13.18 16.56
C ARG A 102 15.01 -12.88 15.45
N VAL A 103 15.40 -13.20 14.22
CA VAL A 103 14.56 -13.04 13.03
C VAL A 103 14.18 -14.43 12.53
N GLN A 104 12.88 -14.65 12.29
CA GLN A 104 12.32 -15.86 11.69
C GLN A 104 11.43 -15.44 10.53
N LEU A 105 11.74 -15.90 9.33
CA LEU A 105 11.10 -15.48 8.08
C LEU A 105 10.46 -16.67 7.41
N GLY A 106 9.29 -16.45 6.81
CA GLY A 106 8.60 -17.45 6.02
C GLY A 106 9.37 -17.87 4.76
N PRO A 107 9.05 -19.02 4.16
CA PRO A 107 9.75 -19.58 3.01
C PRO A 107 9.72 -18.68 1.77
N GLU A 108 8.76 -17.77 1.67
CA GLU A 108 8.66 -16.78 0.59
C GLU A 108 9.88 -15.82 0.52
N CYS A 109 10.69 -15.73 1.58
CA CYS A 109 11.90 -14.91 1.59
C CYS A 109 13.08 -15.58 0.85
N LEU A 110 13.06 -16.90 0.63
CA LEU A 110 14.21 -17.64 0.12
C LEU A 110 14.77 -17.11 -1.23
N PRO A 111 13.94 -16.68 -2.20
CA PRO A 111 14.44 -16.10 -3.44
C PRO A 111 15.20 -14.79 -3.25
N TRP A 112 15.03 -14.10 -2.11
CA TRP A 112 15.79 -12.90 -1.77
C TRP A 112 17.19 -13.23 -1.26
N PHE A 113 17.31 -14.29 -0.46
CA PHE A 113 18.56 -14.67 0.22
C PHE A 113 19.41 -15.69 -0.54
N SER A 114 18.95 -16.17 -1.68
CA SER A 114 19.67 -17.13 -2.51
C SER A 114 20.02 -16.51 -3.87
N ALA A 115 21.28 -16.65 -4.28
CA ALA A 115 21.72 -16.29 -5.63
C ALA A 115 21.12 -17.20 -6.73
N SER A 116 20.38 -18.24 -6.32
CA SER A 116 19.82 -19.27 -7.17
C SER A 116 18.85 -20.11 -6.34
N ALA A 117 17.58 -19.70 -6.26
CA ALA A 117 16.52 -20.63 -5.91
C ALA A 117 15.28 -20.35 -6.76
N ASP A 118 15.21 -21.05 -7.89
CA ASP A 118 13.94 -21.62 -8.33
C ASP A 118 13.48 -22.60 -7.25
N SER A 119 12.90 -22.08 -6.16
CA SER A 119 12.15 -22.94 -5.24
C SER A 119 10.78 -23.14 -5.86
N GLU A 120 10.54 -24.32 -6.45
CA GLU A 120 9.19 -24.80 -6.66
C GLU A 120 8.51 -24.84 -5.28
N LEU A 121 7.65 -23.87 -4.99
CA LEU A 121 6.81 -23.91 -3.81
C LEU A 121 5.86 -25.11 -3.96
N GLU A 122 5.98 -26.08 -3.06
CA GLU A 122 5.03 -27.20 -2.93
C GLU A 122 3.63 -26.63 -2.65
N GLY A 123 2.64 -27.05 -3.43
CA GLY A 123 1.28 -26.53 -3.35
C GLY A 123 0.54 -26.46 -4.69
N ARG A 124 1.22 -26.68 -5.82
CA ARG A 124 0.61 -26.69 -7.16
C ARG A 124 -0.62 -27.60 -7.18
N ILE A 125 -1.78 -27.03 -7.50
CA ILE A 125 -2.99 -27.82 -7.73
C ILE A 125 -3.05 -28.19 -9.22
N PRO A 126 -2.83 -29.46 -9.62
CA PRO A 126 -2.87 -29.83 -11.03
C PRO A 126 -4.26 -29.55 -11.61
N GLY A 127 -4.33 -28.65 -12.61
CA GLY A 127 -5.59 -28.22 -13.23
C GLY A 127 -6.39 -27.16 -12.46
N GLY A 128 -5.82 -26.57 -11.39
CA GLY A 128 -6.39 -25.44 -10.67
C GLY A 128 -6.31 -24.12 -11.46
N LEU A 129 -7.19 -23.18 -11.12
CA LEU A 129 -7.19 -21.82 -11.65
C LEU A 129 -6.05 -21.02 -11.00
N LYS A 130 -5.06 -20.59 -11.77
CA LYS A 130 -3.95 -19.78 -11.24
C LYS A 130 -4.19 -18.30 -11.43
N ILE A 131 -4.25 -17.58 -10.32
CA ILE A 131 -4.39 -16.11 -10.27
C ILE A 131 -3.05 -15.53 -9.83
N GLY A 132 -2.41 -14.75 -10.71
CA GLY A 132 -1.20 -14.03 -10.38
C GLY A 132 -1.54 -12.72 -9.69
N LEU A 133 -0.95 -12.45 -8.52
CA LEU A 133 -0.96 -11.14 -7.88
C LEU A 133 0.39 -10.47 -8.08
N LEU A 134 0.40 -9.30 -8.69
CA LEU A 134 1.56 -8.41 -8.73
C LEU A 134 1.32 -7.23 -7.77
N ALA A 135 2.13 -7.11 -6.73
CA ALA A 135 1.93 -6.15 -5.65
C ALA A 135 3.26 -5.52 -5.22
N PRO A 136 3.25 -4.32 -4.59
CA PRO A 136 4.46 -3.68 -4.08
C PRO A 136 4.69 -4.20 -2.67
N LEU A 137 5.38 -5.35 -2.54
CA LEU A 137 5.74 -5.91 -1.24
C LEU A 137 7.02 -5.28 -0.71
N SER A 138 7.83 -4.65 -1.56
CA SER A 138 9.00 -3.84 -1.18
C SER A 138 9.10 -2.55 -1.99
N GLY A 139 10.12 -1.74 -1.66
CA GLY A 139 10.34 -0.43 -2.24
C GLY A 139 9.40 0.62 -1.65
N THR A 140 9.36 1.81 -2.24
CA THR A 140 8.66 2.99 -1.70
C THR A 140 7.18 2.72 -1.37
N ALA A 141 6.49 1.88 -2.16
CA ALA A 141 5.09 1.53 -1.95
C ALA A 141 4.86 0.26 -1.10
N GLY A 142 5.93 -0.32 -0.52
CA GLY A 142 5.92 -1.56 0.24
C GLY A 142 4.87 -1.60 1.36
N LEU A 143 4.64 -0.48 2.04
CA LEU A 143 3.67 -0.34 3.14
C LEU A 143 2.24 -0.76 2.77
N LEU A 144 1.90 -0.74 1.48
CA LEU A 144 0.59 -1.13 0.96
C LEU A 144 0.48 -2.64 0.71
N GLY A 145 1.61 -3.29 0.45
CA GLY A 145 1.69 -4.62 -0.15
C GLY A 145 1.04 -5.71 0.68
N ARG A 146 1.18 -5.66 2.01
CA ARG A 146 0.64 -6.72 2.85
C ARG A 146 -0.88 -6.72 2.91
N ALA A 147 -1.51 -5.55 2.99
CA ALA A 147 -2.97 -5.45 2.93
C ALA A 147 -3.50 -5.96 1.58
N VAL A 148 -2.81 -5.62 0.49
CA VAL A 148 -3.11 -6.13 -0.87
C VAL A 148 -3.02 -7.64 -0.95
N ALA A 149 -1.94 -8.25 -0.46
CA ALA A 149 -1.75 -9.70 -0.48
C ALA A 149 -2.78 -10.44 0.38
N ASN A 150 -3.10 -9.90 1.58
CA ASN A 150 -4.14 -10.43 2.44
C ASN A 150 -5.52 -10.36 1.78
N ALA A 151 -5.87 -9.23 1.15
CA ALA A 151 -7.16 -9.05 0.47
C ALA A 151 -7.31 -10.02 -0.72
N ALA A 152 -6.24 -10.24 -1.49
CA ALA A 152 -6.24 -11.24 -2.55
C ALA A 152 -6.39 -12.68 -2.02
N THR A 153 -5.71 -12.99 -0.92
CA THR A 153 -5.80 -14.29 -0.24
C THR A 153 -7.23 -14.55 0.23
N LEU A 154 -7.86 -13.58 0.88
CA LEU A 154 -9.26 -13.67 1.32
C LEU A 154 -10.21 -13.89 0.13
N ALA A 155 -10.02 -13.15 -0.97
CA ALA A 155 -10.85 -13.33 -2.16
C ALA A 155 -10.74 -14.77 -2.69
N VAL A 156 -9.53 -15.31 -2.85
CA VAL A 156 -9.30 -16.67 -3.34
C VAL A 156 -9.86 -17.74 -2.39
N GLU A 157 -9.73 -17.56 -1.08
CA GLU A 157 -10.33 -18.44 -0.08
C GLU A 157 -11.87 -18.45 -0.20
N GLU A 158 -12.50 -17.29 -0.39
CA GLU A 158 -13.94 -17.19 -0.61
C GLU A 158 -14.40 -17.80 -1.94
N LEU A 159 -13.61 -17.67 -3.01
CA LEU A 159 -13.88 -18.35 -4.28
C LEU A 159 -13.89 -19.86 -4.09
N ASN A 160 -12.90 -20.40 -3.38
CA ASN A 160 -12.77 -21.83 -3.11
C ASN A 160 -13.85 -22.38 -2.18
N ALA A 161 -14.39 -21.54 -1.28
CA ALA A 161 -15.50 -21.90 -0.40
C ALA A 161 -16.88 -21.86 -1.11
N SER A 162 -16.97 -21.25 -2.29
CA SER A 162 -18.22 -21.02 -3.00
C SER A 162 -18.38 -21.95 -4.21
N SER A 163 -19.51 -22.65 -4.28
CA SER A 163 -19.87 -23.47 -5.44
C SER A 163 -20.25 -22.65 -6.68
N ALA A 164 -20.37 -21.31 -6.55
CA ALA A 164 -20.79 -20.42 -7.63
C ALA A 164 -19.71 -20.21 -8.71
N PHE A 165 -18.44 -20.51 -8.44
CA PHE A 165 -17.30 -20.17 -9.30
C PHE A 165 -16.73 -21.36 -10.09
N GLY A 166 -17.50 -22.44 -10.20
CA GLY A 166 -17.11 -23.66 -10.91
C GLY A 166 -16.26 -24.62 -10.08
N PRO A 167 -15.87 -25.79 -10.63
CA PRO A 167 -15.24 -26.86 -9.85
C PRO A 167 -13.71 -26.71 -9.71
N ARG A 168 -13.09 -25.70 -10.35
CA ARG A 168 -11.63 -25.56 -10.33
C ARG A 168 -11.20 -24.81 -9.07
N PRO A 169 -10.41 -25.42 -8.18
CA PRO A 169 -9.83 -24.68 -7.06
C PRO A 169 -8.89 -23.60 -7.59
N ALA A 170 -8.97 -22.41 -7.01
CA ALA A 170 -8.12 -21.28 -7.29
C ALA A 170 -6.86 -21.29 -6.41
N GLU A 171 -5.72 -20.97 -7.02
CA GLU A 171 -4.41 -20.83 -6.40
C GLU A 171 -3.92 -19.39 -6.64
N LEU A 172 -3.45 -18.72 -5.58
CA LEU A 172 -2.88 -17.38 -5.67
C LEU A 172 -1.35 -17.47 -5.77
N VAL A 173 -0.77 -16.89 -6.82
CA VAL A 173 0.68 -16.78 -6.97
C VAL A 173 1.08 -15.31 -6.82
N VAL A 174 1.78 -14.99 -5.73
CA VAL A 174 2.16 -13.61 -5.41
C VAL A 174 3.57 -13.31 -5.92
N ALA A 175 3.75 -12.15 -6.55
CA ALA A 175 5.05 -11.63 -6.95
C ALA A 175 5.21 -10.16 -6.54
N ASP A 176 6.40 -9.83 -6.03
CA ASP A 176 6.77 -8.47 -5.64
C ASP A 176 7.28 -7.68 -6.85
N ASP A 177 6.71 -6.49 -7.08
CA ASP A 177 7.14 -5.57 -8.12
C ASP A 177 8.28 -4.63 -7.67
N ARG A 178 8.57 -4.58 -6.36
CA ARG A 178 9.61 -3.77 -5.72
C ARG A 178 9.49 -2.26 -5.96
N THR A 179 8.33 -1.80 -6.42
CA THR A 179 8.12 -0.44 -6.94
C THR A 179 9.12 -0.07 -8.05
N ASP A 180 9.61 -1.06 -8.83
CA ASP A 180 10.59 -0.86 -9.90
C ASP A 180 10.09 -1.43 -11.23
N GLN A 181 10.29 -0.70 -12.34
CA GLN A 181 9.77 -1.10 -13.64
C GLN A 181 10.37 -2.41 -14.16
N GLY A 182 11.68 -2.62 -13.94
CA GLY A 182 12.40 -3.80 -14.38
C GLY A 182 11.99 -5.03 -13.57
N ALA A 183 11.96 -4.89 -12.25
CA ALA A 183 11.48 -5.92 -11.33
C ALA A 183 10.02 -6.28 -11.59
N ALA A 184 9.15 -5.29 -11.78
CA ALA A 184 7.74 -5.50 -12.12
C ALA A 184 7.57 -6.29 -13.42
N LEU A 185 8.34 -5.95 -14.47
CA LEU A 185 8.29 -6.68 -15.73
C LEU A 185 8.83 -8.12 -15.59
N ALA A 186 9.89 -8.33 -14.82
CA ALA A 186 10.42 -9.66 -14.53
C ALA A 186 9.42 -10.52 -13.74
N ALA A 187 8.80 -9.94 -12.71
CA ALA A 187 7.74 -10.57 -11.91
C ALA A 187 6.51 -10.91 -12.76
N PHE A 188 6.06 -10.00 -13.62
CA PHE A 188 4.98 -10.26 -14.59
C PHE A 188 5.31 -11.42 -15.54
N ASN A 189 6.55 -11.47 -16.06
CA ASN A 189 7.00 -12.59 -16.89
C ASN A 189 7.02 -13.91 -16.12
N ARG A 190 7.47 -13.91 -14.86
CA ARG A 190 7.42 -15.11 -14.02
C ARG A 190 5.97 -15.59 -13.84
N LEU A 191 5.06 -14.71 -13.45
CA LEU A 191 3.63 -15.05 -13.26
C LEU A 191 3.01 -15.66 -14.52
N THR A 192 3.30 -15.08 -15.69
CA THR A 192 2.66 -15.48 -16.96
C THR A 192 3.35 -16.65 -17.67
N VAL A 193 4.68 -16.70 -17.69
CA VAL A 193 5.47 -17.66 -18.48
C VAL A 193 5.88 -18.86 -17.64
N THR A 194 6.37 -18.63 -16.42
CA THR A 194 6.85 -19.72 -15.55
C THR A 194 5.69 -20.35 -14.79
N GLU A 195 4.87 -19.52 -14.16
CA GLU A 195 3.81 -19.98 -13.25
C GLU A 195 2.51 -20.30 -14.02
N ASN A 196 2.38 -19.82 -15.26
CA ASN A 196 1.23 -20.01 -16.13
C ASN A 196 -0.09 -19.51 -15.50
N CYS A 197 -0.06 -18.32 -14.89
CA CYS A 197 -1.26 -17.68 -14.37
C CYS A 197 -2.21 -17.30 -15.51
N GLU A 198 -3.50 -17.62 -15.35
CA GLU A 198 -4.55 -17.34 -16.35
C GLU A 198 -4.96 -15.86 -16.38
N VAL A 199 -4.82 -15.20 -15.24
CA VAL A 199 -5.06 -13.77 -15.05
C VAL A 199 -3.98 -13.19 -14.14
N VAL A 200 -3.61 -11.94 -14.39
CA VAL A 200 -2.79 -11.15 -13.48
C VAL A 200 -3.63 -10.01 -12.92
N VAL A 201 -3.78 -9.98 -11.60
CA VAL A 201 -4.34 -8.85 -10.85
C VAL A 201 -3.16 -8.06 -10.29
N ALA A 202 -3.13 -6.75 -10.54
CA ALA A 202 -1.97 -5.94 -10.23
C ALA A 202 -2.34 -4.68 -9.46
N CYS A 203 -1.74 -4.50 -8.29
CA CYS A 203 -1.68 -3.23 -7.58
C CYS A 203 -0.24 -2.73 -7.71
N ILE A 204 0.03 -1.86 -8.67
CA ILE A 204 1.40 -1.44 -9.03
C ILE A 204 1.43 0.04 -9.37
N SER A 205 2.62 0.63 -9.38
CA SER A 205 2.79 2.02 -9.80
C SER A 205 2.39 2.23 -11.28
N SER A 206 1.95 3.44 -11.65
CA SER A 206 1.72 3.78 -13.06
C SER A 206 2.97 3.58 -13.94
N ALA A 207 4.17 3.75 -13.38
CA ALA A 207 5.43 3.48 -14.06
C ALA A 207 5.58 1.97 -14.39
N SER A 208 5.35 1.10 -13.42
CA SER A 208 5.33 -0.37 -13.61
C SER A 208 4.24 -0.77 -14.62
N LEU A 209 3.06 -0.14 -14.53
CA LEU A 209 1.93 -0.38 -15.43
C LEU A 209 2.29 -0.07 -16.89
N GLN A 210 2.97 1.05 -17.14
CA GLN A 210 3.43 1.44 -18.48
C GLN A 210 4.46 0.48 -19.06
N ALA A 211 5.35 -0.07 -18.22
CA ALA A 211 6.33 -1.07 -18.64
C ALA A 211 5.67 -2.41 -19.01
N ILE A 212 4.64 -2.84 -18.26
CA ILE A 212 3.97 -4.14 -18.46
C ILE A 212 2.96 -4.12 -19.59
N ARG A 213 2.21 -3.02 -19.75
CA ARG A 213 1.06 -2.93 -20.67
C ARG A 213 1.38 -3.40 -22.10
N PRO A 214 2.48 -2.98 -22.76
CA PRO A 214 2.78 -3.44 -24.12
C PRO A 214 2.95 -4.97 -24.20
N VAL A 215 3.61 -5.56 -23.19
CA VAL A 215 3.88 -7.00 -23.13
C VAL A 215 2.59 -7.78 -22.85
N ALA A 216 1.79 -7.33 -21.87
CA ALA A 216 0.49 -7.94 -21.57
C ALA A 216 -0.47 -7.88 -22.77
N THR A 217 -0.50 -6.74 -23.48
CA THR A 217 -1.34 -6.55 -24.67
C THR A 217 -0.89 -7.46 -25.81
N ALA A 218 0.41 -7.49 -26.13
CA ALA A 218 0.94 -8.31 -27.23
C ALA A 218 0.72 -9.82 -27.01
N ARG A 219 0.70 -10.27 -25.76
CA ARG A 219 0.48 -11.69 -25.40
C ARG A 219 -0.99 -12.05 -25.21
N GLY A 220 -1.91 -11.08 -25.22
CA GLY A 220 -3.32 -11.33 -24.89
C GLY A 220 -3.55 -11.74 -23.43
N THR A 221 -2.60 -11.47 -22.52
CA THR A 221 -2.72 -11.79 -21.09
C THR A 221 -3.87 -11.00 -20.48
N LEU A 222 -4.80 -11.68 -19.80
CA LEU A 222 -5.84 -10.97 -19.06
C LEU A 222 -5.20 -10.25 -17.86
N PHE A 223 -5.26 -8.91 -17.87
CA PHE A 223 -4.60 -8.06 -16.88
C PHE A 223 -5.61 -7.12 -16.23
N LEU A 224 -5.71 -7.18 -14.90
CA LEU A 224 -6.62 -6.42 -14.06
C LEU A 224 -5.80 -5.48 -13.15
N ALA A 225 -5.62 -4.23 -13.58
CA ALA A 225 -4.92 -3.21 -12.81
C ALA A 225 -5.87 -2.62 -11.75
N ALA A 226 -5.66 -3.01 -10.49
CA ALA A 226 -6.44 -2.65 -9.32
C ALA A 226 -5.75 -1.53 -8.50
N ALA A 227 -5.40 -0.44 -9.18
CA ALA A 227 -4.70 0.69 -8.59
C ALA A 227 -5.10 2.01 -9.27
N MET A 228 -5.07 3.10 -8.51
CA MET A 228 -5.23 4.45 -9.05
C MET A 228 -4.26 4.69 -10.21
N SER A 229 -4.75 5.29 -11.28
CA SER A 229 -3.93 5.56 -12.46
C SER A 229 -4.50 6.68 -13.30
N GLU A 230 -3.67 7.27 -14.14
CA GLU A 230 -4.02 8.32 -15.10
C GLU A 230 -5.04 7.87 -16.16
N HIS A 231 -5.43 6.59 -16.13
CA HIS A 231 -6.40 5.93 -17.01
C HIS A 231 -6.18 6.24 -18.49
N THR A 232 -5.37 5.41 -19.12
CA THR A 232 -5.27 5.33 -20.58
C THR A 232 -6.28 4.31 -21.14
N PRO A 233 -6.71 4.42 -22.42
CA PRO A 233 -7.70 3.50 -22.98
C PRO A 233 -7.39 2.02 -22.74
N SER A 234 -8.40 1.26 -22.30
CA SER A 234 -8.27 -0.17 -22.02
C SER A 234 -8.15 -0.96 -23.33
N GLY A 235 -7.13 -1.83 -23.42
CA GLY A 235 -6.98 -2.80 -24.51
C GLY A 235 -7.99 -3.95 -24.40
N ALA A 236 -8.04 -4.84 -25.39
CA ALA A 236 -9.01 -5.95 -25.44
C ALA A 236 -9.01 -6.82 -24.16
N ASN A 237 -7.83 -7.03 -23.57
CA ASN A 237 -7.51 -7.91 -22.45
C ASN A 237 -6.98 -7.16 -21.21
N PHE A 238 -7.09 -5.83 -21.18
CA PHE A 238 -6.45 -4.98 -20.17
C PHE A 238 -7.46 -4.06 -19.50
N PHE A 239 -7.69 -4.24 -18.20
CA PHE A 239 -8.71 -3.55 -17.43
C PHE A 239 -8.04 -2.70 -16.35
N GLN A 240 -8.45 -1.43 -16.26
CA GLN A 240 -8.02 -0.53 -15.19
C GLN A 240 -9.21 -0.26 -14.26
N PHE A 241 -8.95 -0.41 -12.98
CA PHE A 241 -9.84 -0.16 -11.87
C PHE A 241 -9.20 0.90 -10.96
N GLY A 242 -10.00 1.53 -10.12
CA GLY A 242 -9.54 2.61 -9.24
C GLY A 242 -9.74 4.00 -9.84
N GLU A 243 -9.46 5.00 -9.04
CA GLU A 243 -9.83 6.39 -9.33
C GLU A 243 -8.85 7.07 -10.30
N THR A 244 -9.35 8.06 -11.02
CA THR A 244 -8.52 8.98 -11.82
C THR A 244 -8.17 10.24 -11.02
N PRO A 245 -7.15 11.00 -11.45
CA PRO A 245 -6.87 12.32 -10.87
C PRO A 245 -8.10 13.24 -10.90
N LEU A 246 -8.87 13.18 -11.98
CA LEU A 246 -10.07 14.01 -12.12
C LEU A 246 -11.15 13.63 -11.10
N ASP A 247 -11.36 12.35 -10.85
CA ASP A 247 -12.36 11.89 -9.87
C ASP A 247 -12.03 12.41 -8.48
N GLN A 248 -10.78 12.27 -8.07
CA GLN A 248 -10.31 12.69 -6.75
C GLN A 248 -10.37 14.21 -6.60
N LEU A 249 -9.81 14.95 -7.56
CA LEU A 249 -9.67 16.40 -7.45
C LEU A 249 -11.01 17.12 -7.64
N ALA A 250 -11.87 16.68 -8.56
CA ALA A 250 -13.20 17.28 -8.71
C ALA A 250 -14.09 17.05 -7.47
N ALA A 251 -13.84 15.99 -6.69
CA ALA A 251 -14.57 15.71 -5.46
C ALA A 251 -14.09 16.49 -4.25
N SER A 252 -12.83 16.93 -4.24
CA SER A 252 -12.16 17.41 -3.01
C SER A 252 -11.70 18.85 -3.07
N VAL A 253 -11.15 19.31 -4.20
CA VAL A 253 -10.56 20.65 -4.34
C VAL A 253 -11.58 21.77 -4.05
N PRO A 254 -12.78 21.79 -4.67
CA PRO A 254 -13.76 22.85 -4.39
C PRO A 254 -14.21 22.85 -2.93
N MET A 255 -14.44 21.66 -2.36
CA MET A 255 -14.89 21.53 -0.97
C MET A 255 -13.83 22.03 0.01
N MET A 256 -12.55 21.71 -0.21
CA MET A 256 -11.47 22.20 0.64
C MET A 256 -11.36 23.72 0.57
N MET A 257 -11.44 24.31 -0.63
CA MET A 257 -11.41 25.76 -0.79
C MET A 257 -12.59 26.46 -0.12
N ASP A 258 -13.79 25.89 -0.19
CA ASP A 258 -14.97 26.44 0.45
C ASP A 258 -14.89 26.35 1.98
N GLN A 259 -14.44 25.20 2.51
CA GLN A 259 -14.35 25.00 3.97
C GLN A 259 -13.24 25.83 4.62
N THR A 260 -12.12 26.01 3.92
CA THR A 260 -10.97 26.77 4.45
C THR A 260 -11.03 28.25 4.11
N ASN A 261 -11.87 28.65 3.15
CA ASN A 261 -11.84 29.96 2.51
C ASN A 261 -10.47 30.34 1.90
N SER A 262 -9.62 29.35 1.65
CA SER A 262 -8.30 29.52 1.03
C SER A 262 -8.36 29.26 -0.48
N ARG A 263 -7.44 29.87 -1.22
CA ARG A 263 -7.36 29.76 -2.69
C ARG A 263 -5.96 29.46 -3.20
N HIS A 264 -4.92 29.60 -2.39
CA HIS A 264 -3.53 29.43 -2.81
C HIS A 264 -3.03 28.03 -2.46
N TRP A 265 -2.64 27.28 -3.50
CA TRP A 265 -2.22 25.89 -3.42
C TRP A 265 -0.72 25.75 -3.68
N PHE A 266 -0.07 24.85 -2.95
CA PHE A 266 1.24 24.30 -3.29
C PHE A 266 1.08 22.85 -3.73
N ILE A 267 1.61 22.49 -4.90
CA ILE A 267 1.57 21.12 -5.41
C ILE A 267 2.88 20.42 -5.02
N LEU A 268 2.76 19.28 -4.33
CA LEU A 268 3.88 18.42 -3.97
C LEU A 268 3.62 17.00 -4.47
N GLY A 269 4.59 16.40 -5.15
CA GLY A 269 4.45 15.03 -5.66
C GLY A 269 5.76 14.29 -5.79
N SER A 270 5.68 12.97 -5.96
CA SER A 270 6.84 12.16 -6.38
C SER A 270 7.06 12.29 -7.89
N ASP A 271 8.30 12.35 -8.36
CA ASP A 271 8.62 12.67 -9.76
C ASP A 271 8.47 11.46 -10.69
N TYR A 272 7.22 11.07 -10.96
CA TYR A 272 6.85 10.07 -11.95
C TYR A 272 5.46 10.37 -12.53
N VAL A 273 5.00 9.53 -13.47
CA VAL A 273 3.84 9.85 -14.31
C VAL A 273 2.54 10.14 -13.53
N TRP A 274 2.29 9.46 -12.40
CA TRP A 274 1.03 9.64 -11.66
C TRP A 274 0.93 11.02 -10.99
N PRO A 275 1.87 11.47 -10.14
CA PRO A 275 1.83 12.82 -9.57
C PRO A 275 1.95 13.94 -10.60
N ARG A 276 2.65 13.70 -11.71
CA ARG A 276 2.68 14.65 -12.85
C ARG A 276 1.29 14.79 -13.50
N SER A 277 0.56 13.69 -13.64
CA SER A 277 -0.83 13.71 -14.11
C SER A 277 -1.75 14.42 -13.11
N ILE A 278 -1.57 14.18 -11.81
CA ILE A 278 -2.29 14.90 -10.74
C ILE A 278 -2.04 16.40 -10.83
N GLY A 279 -0.79 16.86 -10.96
CA GLY A 279 -0.48 18.28 -11.09
C GLY A 279 -1.11 18.92 -12.34
N MET A 280 -1.07 18.22 -13.48
CA MET A 280 -1.74 18.69 -14.70
C MET A 280 -3.25 18.87 -14.51
N VAL A 281 -3.94 17.88 -13.91
CA VAL A 281 -5.39 17.97 -13.65
C VAL A 281 -5.69 18.98 -12.54
N ALA A 282 -4.81 19.12 -11.55
CA ALA A 282 -4.94 20.10 -10.49
C ALA A 282 -4.90 21.53 -11.03
N ASN A 283 -4.02 21.84 -11.98
CA ASN A 283 -4.02 23.14 -12.67
C ASN A 283 -5.43 23.46 -13.21
N GLU A 284 -6.03 22.55 -13.97
CA GLU A 284 -7.36 22.76 -14.56
C GLU A 284 -8.47 22.89 -13.51
N VAL A 285 -8.50 22.00 -12.52
CA VAL A 285 -9.56 21.97 -11.50
C VAL A 285 -9.45 23.17 -10.55
N ILE A 286 -8.25 23.51 -10.08
CA ILE A 286 -8.02 24.65 -9.18
C ILE A 286 -8.39 25.96 -9.88
N GLU A 287 -7.93 26.19 -11.12
CA GLU A 287 -8.25 27.42 -11.87
C GLU A 287 -9.75 27.55 -12.15
N ARG A 288 -10.43 26.46 -12.54
CA ARG A 288 -11.88 26.45 -12.78
C ARG A 288 -12.69 26.92 -11.57
N HIS A 289 -12.16 26.70 -10.37
CA HIS A 289 -12.77 27.09 -9.11
C HIS A 289 -12.13 28.34 -8.48
N HIS A 290 -11.43 29.14 -9.30
CA HIS A 290 -10.82 30.42 -8.90
C HIS A 290 -9.72 30.30 -7.83
N GLY A 291 -9.06 29.15 -7.74
CA GLY A 291 -7.83 28.98 -6.99
C GLY A 291 -6.59 29.38 -7.79
N VAL A 292 -5.45 29.45 -7.11
CA VAL A 292 -4.14 29.85 -7.66
C VAL A 292 -3.09 28.85 -7.19
N ILE A 293 -2.24 28.39 -8.10
CA ILE A 293 -1.06 27.60 -7.74
C ILE A 293 0.08 28.57 -7.42
N ALA A 294 0.48 28.58 -6.15
CA ALA A 294 1.53 29.45 -5.61
C ALA A 294 2.93 28.80 -5.66
N GLY A 295 2.99 27.48 -5.88
CA GLY A 295 4.23 26.74 -6.07
C GLY A 295 3.96 25.28 -6.43
N GLU A 296 4.96 24.65 -7.02
CA GLU A 296 4.93 23.24 -7.41
C GLU A 296 6.34 22.65 -7.27
N HIS A 297 6.42 21.46 -6.68
CA HIS A 297 7.69 20.74 -6.51
C HIS A 297 7.48 19.23 -6.66
N TYR A 298 8.41 18.58 -7.35
CA TYR A 298 8.43 17.12 -7.50
C TYR A 298 9.74 16.53 -6.99
N GLN A 299 9.64 15.66 -5.99
CA GLN A 299 10.78 14.98 -5.40
C GLN A 299 11.01 13.62 -6.07
N PRO A 300 12.25 13.16 -6.28
CA PRO A 300 12.52 11.78 -6.67
C PRO A 300 11.87 10.78 -5.72
N LEU A 301 11.42 9.62 -6.23
CA LEU A 301 10.95 8.53 -5.37
C LEU A 301 12.08 8.01 -4.48
N GLY A 302 11.76 7.69 -3.22
CA GLY A 302 12.73 7.28 -2.21
C GLY A 302 13.41 8.47 -1.52
N THR A 303 12.77 9.64 -1.52
CA THR A 303 13.29 10.82 -0.82
C THR A 303 13.04 10.70 0.68
N ALA A 304 14.10 10.82 1.47
CA ALA A 304 14.02 10.74 2.94
C ALA A 304 14.13 12.11 3.65
N GLN A 305 14.64 13.14 2.98
CA GLN A 305 14.85 14.47 3.54
C GLN A 305 13.98 15.50 2.82
N PHE A 306 13.19 16.24 3.59
CA PHE A 306 12.18 17.16 3.05
C PHE A 306 12.38 18.63 3.46
N ASP A 307 13.46 18.95 4.19
CA ASP A 307 13.70 20.30 4.74
C ASP A 307 13.61 21.40 3.66
N GLU A 308 14.23 21.18 2.50
CA GLU A 308 14.22 22.16 1.41
C GLU A 308 12.82 22.43 0.88
N VAL A 309 12.01 21.38 0.65
CA VAL A 309 10.65 21.57 0.11
C VAL A 309 9.70 22.15 1.16
N ILE A 310 9.91 21.83 2.43
CA ILE A 310 9.20 22.46 3.56
C ILE A 310 9.51 23.98 3.60
N ASP A 311 10.77 24.36 3.42
CA ASP A 311 11.19 25.76 3.31
C ASP A 311 10.63 26.46 2.07
N GLN A 312 10.42 25.75 0.96
CA GLN A 312 9.75 26.29 -0.23
C GLN A 312 8.25 26.51 0.04
N ILE A 313 7.56 25.53 0.64
CA ILE A 313 6.15 25.62 1.01
C ILE A 313 5.92 26.82 1.93
N SER A 314 6.75 26.99 2.96
CA SER A 314 6.60 28.06 3.96
C SER A 314 6.70 29.48 3.37
N ARG A 315 7.42 29.64 2.25
CA ARG A 315 7.66 30.92 1.56
C ARG A 315 6.78 31.11 0.32
N SER A 316 6.02 30.10 -0.09
CA SER A 316 5.23 30.14 -1.33
C SER A 316 4.02 31.09 -1.27
N GLY A 317 3.51 31.37 -0.07
CA GLY A 317 2.22 32.06 0.09
C GLY A 317 1.00 31.15 -0.10
N ALA A 318 1.18 29.84 -0.24
CA ALA A 318 0.11 28.87 -0.18
C ALA A 318 -0.46 28.73 1.25
N ASP A 319 -1.74 28.38 1.33
CA ASP A 319 -2.40 27.92 2.56
C ASP A 319 -2.77 26.42 2.47
N LEU A 320 -2.90 25.93 1.23
CA LEU A 320 -3.32 24.57 0.92
C LEU A 320 -2.18 23.80 0.25
N ILE A 321 -2.02 22.53 0.58
CA ILE A 321 -1.05 21.63 -0.04
C ILE A 321 -1.83 20.53 -0.75
N LEU A 322 -1.56 20.34 -2.04
CA LEU A 322 -1.96 19.13 -2.76
C LEU A 322 -0.77 18.17 -2.74
N SER A 323 -0.87 17.11 -1.92
CA SER A 323 0.17 16.08 -1.78
C SER A 323 -0.18 14.85 -2.61
N SER A 324 0.77 14.43 -3.44
CA SER A 324 0.74 13.22 -4.25
C SER A 324 2.03 12.40 -4.06
N LEU A 325 2.65 12.54 -2.89
CA LEU A 325 3.75 11.67 -2.46
C LEU A 325 3.23 10.23 -2.24
N VAL A 326 4.13 9.26 -2.39
CA VAL A 326 3.79 7.84 -2.37
C VAL A 326 4.44 7.13 -1.20
N GLY A 327 3.67 6.29 -0.51
CA GLY A 327 4.18 5.33 0.47
C GLY A 327 5.04 5.99 1.55
N ILE A 328 6.25 5.47 1.76
CA ILE A 328 7.14 5.93 2.84
C ILE A 328 7.55 7.40 2.69
N ASP A 329 7.73 7.92 1.46
CA ASP A 329 8.06 9.32 1.20
C ASP A 329 6.98 10.26 1.77
N ALA A 330 5.70 9.88 1.64
CA ALA A 330 4.59 10.65 2.21
C ALA A 330 4.64 10.63 3.74
N VAL A 331 4.88 9.46 4.35
CA VAL A 331 5.01 9.33 5.81
C VAL A 331 6.12 10.23 6.36
N LEU A 332 7.30 10.20 5.73
CA LEU A 332 8.45 11.00 6.14
C LEU A 332 8.20 12.50 5.96
N PHE A 333 7.59 12.90 4.85
CA PHE A 333 7.20 14.30 4.64
C PHE A 333 6.20 14.78 5.69
N GLU A 334 5.10 14.06 5.92
CA GLU A 334 4.04 14.55 6.82
C GLU A 334 4.53 14.64 8.29
N ARG A 335 5.46 13.76 8.70
CA ARG A 335 6.16 13.85 10.00
C ARG A 335 7.10 15.05 10.06
N ALA A 336 8.00 15.22 9.08
CA ALA A 336 8.90 16.37 9.03
C ALA A 336 8.13 17.71 8.98
N PHE A 337 7.00 17.73 8.26
CA PHE A 337 6.12 18.89 8.19
C PHE A 337 5.44 19.19 9.53
N TYR A 338 5.08 18.16 10.31
CA TYR A 338 4.60 18.34 11.68
C TYR A 338 5.71 18.87 12.60
N ASP A 339 6.90 18.28 12.56
CA ASP A 339 8.05 18.67 13.39
C ASP A 339 8.53 20.10 13.11
N SER A 340 8.34 20.59 11.88
CA SER A 340 8.60 21.99 11.52
C SER A 340 7.65 23.01 12.19
N GLY A 341 6.56 22.53 12.80
CA GLY A 341 5.50 23.36 13.40
C GLY A 341 4.52 23.95 12.38
N LEU A 342 4.65 23.64 11.10
CA LEU A 342 3.81 24.22 10.04
C LEU A 342 2.45 23.53 9.88
N ARG A 343 2.25 22.29 10.37
CA ARG A 343 0.98 21.55 10.23
C ARG A 343 -0.25 22.36 10.61
N SER A 344 -0.18 23.14 11.69
CA SER A 344 -1.30 23.95 12.19
C SER A 344 -1.71 25.09 11.25
N ARG A 345 -0.80 25.54 10.38
CA ARG A 345 -0.97 26.69 9.47
C ARG A 345 -1.48 26.31 8.08
N PHE A 346 -1.31 25.06 7.67
CA PHE A 346 -1.68 24.58 6.35
C PHE A 346 -2.81 23.55 6.43
N ARG A 347 -3.49 23.33 5.30
CA ARG A 347 -4.36 22.17 5.11
C ARG A 347 -3.84 21.36 3.93
N THR A 348 -3.72 20.06 4.12
CA THR A 348 -3.22 19.14 3.08
C THR A 348 -4.38 18.34 2.53
N LEU A 349 -4.54 18.33 1.22
CA LEU A 349 -5.30 17.33 0.48
C LEU A 349 -4.29 16.32 -0.08
N ALA A 350 -4.35 15.08 0.39
CA ALA A 350 -3.51 14.00 -0.08
C ALA A 350 -4.30 13.03 -0.97
N THR A 351 -3.82 12.78 -2.19
CA THR A 351 -4.48 11.89 -3.15
C THR A 351 -4.08 10.41 -3.00
N ASN A 352 -3.16 10.14 -2.06
CA ASN A 352 -2.66 8.80 -1.76
C ASN A 352 -2.34 8.70 -0.26
N PHE A 353 -3.37 8.81 0.59
CA PHE A 353 -3.24 8.71 2.05
C PHE A 353 -4.37 7.88 2.63
N ASP A 354 -4.06 6.65 3.05
CA ASP A 354 -5.01 5.67 3.56
C ASP A 354 -4.66 5.22 4.98
N ASP A 355 -5.36 4.20 5.50
CA ASP A 355 -5.11 3.64 6.82
C ASP A 355 -3.66 3.13 6.99
N SER A 356 -3.04 2.57 5.94
CA SER A 356 -1.65 2.11 6.00
C SER A 356 -0.69 3.27 6.21
N LEU A 357 -0.89 4.39 5.52
CA LEU A 357 -0.08 5.58 5.74
C LEU A 357 -0.39 6.28 7.05
N LEU A 358 -1.64 6.27 7.52
CA LEU A 358 -2.01 6.84 8.81
C LEU A 358 -1.31 6.11 9.97
N ASP A 359 -1.30 4.78 9.95
CA ASP A 359 -0.60 3.95 10.94
C ASP A 359 0.89 4.28 11.05
N HIS A 360 1.53 4.55 9.91
CA HIS A 360 2.94 4.91 9.87
C HIS A 360 3.18 6.41 10.11
N THR A 361 2.30 7.32 9.69
CA THR A 361 2.49 8.76 9.90
C THR A 361 2.30 9.13 11.37
N GLY A 362 1.36 8.48 12.04
CA GLY A 362 0.91 8.86 13.37
C GLY A 362 -0.17 9.95 13.30
N ARG A 363 -1.13 9.86 14.22
CA ARG A 363 -2.36 10.68 14.20
C ARG A 363 -2.11 12.16 14.42
N GLU A 364 -1.12 12.52 15.22
CA GLU A 364 -0.75 13.92 15.46
C GLU A 364 -0.20 14.58 14.21
N ALA A 365 0.78 13.92 13.56
CA ALA A 365 1.40 14.43 12.35
C ALA A 365 0.43 14.48 11.17
N ALA A 366 -0.53 13.55 11.12
CA ALA A 366 -1.54 13.47 10.07
C ALA A 366 -2.80 14.32 10.33
N ASN A 367 -2.96 14.92 11.51
CA ASN A 367 -4.19 15.61 11.89
C ASN A 367 -4.54 16.75 10.91
N GLY A 368 -5.78 16.76 10.41
CA GLY A 368 -6.29 17.74 9.45
C GLY A 368 -5.91 17.47 7.98
N ILE A 369 -5.21 16.37 7.68
CA ILE A 369 -5.03 15.90 6.30
C ILE A 369 -6.39 15.42 5.77
N TRP A 370 -6.78 15.88 4.59
CA TRP A 370 -7.90 15.34 3.85
C TRP A 370 -7.42 14.31 2.86
N SER A 371 -8.19 13.24 2.69
CA SER A 371 -7.92 12.21 1.70
C SER A 371 -9.18 11.86 0.93
N THR A 372 -9.01 11.54 -0.35
CA THR A 372 -10.10 11.12 -1.24
C THR A 372 -9.75 9.77 -1.84
N GLN A 373 -10.55 8.75 -1.54
CA GLN A 373 -10.36 7.36 -2.00
C GLN A 373 -11.71 6.66 -2.18
N GLU A 374 -11.76 5.55 -2.90
CA GLU A 374 -13.00 4.80 -3.14
C GLU A 374 -13.51 4.16 -1.83
N TYR A 375 -12.59 3.89 -0.91
CA TYR A 375 -12.86 3.17 0.32
C TYR A 375 -11.90 3.56 1.44
N PHE A 376 -12.46 3.83 2.61
CA PHE A 376 -11.75 3.78 3.89
C PHE A 376 -12.32 2.65 4.74
N MET A 377 -11.49 2.02 5.57
CA MET A 377 -11.98 0.94 6.42
C MET A 377 -13.03 1.49 7.41
N PRO A 378 -14.26 0.94 7.43
CA PRO A 378 -15.31 1.43 8.31
C PRO A 378 -14.98 1.14 9.78
N THR A 379 -15.69 1.80 10.68
CA THR A 379 -15.57 1.48 12.10
C THR A 379 -16.25 0.16 12.43
N LEU A 380 -15.81 -0.50 13.50
CA LEU A 380 -16.37 -1.75 14.04
C LEU A 380 -17.91 -1.77 14.14
N ALA A 381 -18.53 -0.62 14.43
CA ALA A 381 -19.98 -0.49 14.57
C ALA A 381 -20.75 -0.65 13.24
N ASP A 382 -20.09 -0.40 12.11
CA ASP A 382 -20.70 -0.34 10.78
C ASP A 382 -20.52 -1.65 9.98
N GLU A 383 -19.88 -2.67 10.55
CA GLU A 383 -19.30 -3.82 9.84
C GLU A 383 -20.19 -5.08 9.71
N MET A 384 -21.51 -4.99 9.93
CA MET A 384 -22.40 -6.15 9.82
C MET A 384 -22.37 -6.77 8.40
N ASP A 385 -21.64 -7.88 8.26
CA ASP A 385 -21.36 -8.65 7.04
C ASP A 385 -20.48 -7.99 5.95
N SER A 386 -19.65 -7.01 6.32
CA SER A 386 -18.73 -6.33 5.40
C SER A 386 -17.46 -7.15 5.08
N VAL A 387 -16.76 -6.78 4.01
CA VAL A 387 -15.42 -7.32 3.69
C VAL A 387 -14.40 -7.02 4.80
N ALA A 388 -14.52 -5.88 5.48
CA ALA A 388 -13.66 -5.50 6.61
C ALA A 388 -13.77 -6.51 7.76
N ARG A 389 -14.99 -6.98 8.08
CA ARG A 389 -15.22 -7.98 9.12
C ARG A 389 -14.54 -9.30 8.79
N ARG A 390 -14.77 -9.80 7.56
CA ARG A 390 -14.16 -11.07 7.11
C ARG A 390 -12.64 -10.99 7.06
N TYR A 391 -12.11 -9.84 6.65
CA TYR A 391 -10.67 -9.56 6.68
C TYR A 391 -10.11 -9.63 8.11
N ARG A 392 -10.75 -8.97 9.08
CA ARG A 392 -10.31 -9.01 10.50
C ARG A 392 -10.47 -10.39 11.12
N GLU A 393 -11.55 -11.11 10.81
CA GLU A 393 -11.74 -12.51 11.24
C GLU A 393 -10.62 -13.42 10.71
N ARG A 394 -10.16 -13.18 9.47
CA ARG A 394 -9.15 -14.00 8.82
C ARG A 394 -7.71 -13.69 9.23
N PHE A 395 -7.38 -12.41 9.42
CA PHE A 395 -6.00 -11.97 9.62
C PHE A 395 -5.73 -11.41 11.03
N GLY A 396 -6.77 -11.19 11.83
CA GLY A 396 -6.70 -10.62 13.18
C GLY A 396 -6.74 -9.09 13.21
N GLU A 397 -7.00 -8.55 14.40
CA GLU A 397 -7.16 -7.10 14.64
C GLU A 397 -5.86 -6.30 14.42
N LEU A 398 -4.71 -6.96 14.51
CA LEU A 398 -3.39 -6.33 14.31
C LEU A 398 -2.88 -6.45 12.87
N ALA A 399 -3.67 -7.01 11.94
CA ALA A 399 -3.28 -7.03 10.54
C ALA A 399 -3.26 -5.60 9.96
N PRO A 400 -2.43 -5.33 8.92
CA PRO A 400 -2.54 -4.12 8.13
C PRO A 400 -3.98 -3.86 7.72
N ARG A 401 -4.44 -2.64 7.95
CA ARG A 401 -5.81 -2.24 7.63
C ARG A 401 -6.09 -2.36 6.13
N LEU A 402 -7.32 -2.72 5.80
CA LEU A 402 -7.75 -2.87 4.42
C LEU A 402 -7.82 -1.48 3.76
N SER A 403 -6.95 -1.21 2.80
CA SER A 403 -6.96 0.04 2.02
C SER A 403 -7.88 -0.01 0.80
N SER A 404 -8.11 1.15 0.18
CA SER A 404 -8.84 1.24 -1.10
C SER A 404 -8.22 0.38 -2.20
N MET A 405 -6.88 0.37 -2.32
CA MET A 405 -6.18 -0.46 -3.30
C MET A 405 -6.30 -1.96 -2.98
N ALA A 406 -6.15 -2.34 -1.71
CA ALA A 406 -6.33 -3.73 -1.29
C ALA A 406 -7.77 -4.22 -1.55
N LYS A 407 -8.77 -3.37 -1.29
CA LYS A 407 -10.17 -3.67 -1.62
C LYS A 407 -10.40 -3.79 -3.13
N SER A 408 -9.79 -2.92 -3.94
CA SER A 408 -9.89 -3.00 -5.41
C SER A 408 -9.32 -4.32 -5.94
N VAL A 409 -8.26 -4.84 -5.33
CA VAL A 409 -7.71 -6.17 -5.64
C VAL A 409 -8.69 -7.29 -5.28
N TYR A 410 -9.27 -7.24 -4.08
CA TYR A 410 -10.31 -8.19 -3.65
C TYR A 410 -11.49 -8.21 -4.63
N ASP A 411 -12.01 -7.03 -4.97
CA ASP A 411 -13.14 -6.91 -5.89
C ASP A 411 -12.75 -7.36 -7.31
N SER A 412 -11.54 -7.06 -7.79
CA SER A 412 -11.07 -7.48 -9.12
C SER A 412 -11.04 -9.01 -9.27
N ILE A 413 -10.64 -9.72 -8.21
CA ILE A 413 -10.64 -11.19 -8.18
C ILE A 413 -12.07 -11.74 -8.21
N HIS A 414 -12.99 -11.17 -7.42
CA HIS A 414 -14.40 -11.54 -7.46
C HIS A 414 -15.05 -11.25 -8.81
N LEU A 415 -14.69 -10.13 -9.45
CA LEU A 415 -15.19 -9.75 -10.77
C LEU A 415 -14.72 -10.74 -11.84
N TYR A 416 -13.43 -11.13 -11.78
CA TYR A 416 -12.87 -12.15 -12.63
C TYR A 416 -13.58 -13.48 -12.46
N ALA A 417 -13.77 -13.94 -11.22
CA ALA A 417 -14.43 -15.20 -10.95
C ALA A 417 -15.89 -15.21 -11.42
N GLN A 418 -16.62 -14.11 -11.21
CA GLN A 418 -17.98 -13.94 -11.73
C GLN A 418 -18.00 -14.00 -13.27
N ALA A 419 -17.06 -13.32 -13.93
CA ALA A 419 -16.96 -13.35 -15.38
C ALA A 419 -16.60 -14.74 -15.91
N LEU A 420 -15.71 -15.46 -15.22
CA LEU A 420 -15.35 -16.84 -15.56
C LEU A 420 -16.54 -17.79 -15.44
N GLY A 421 -17.39 -17.63 -14.41
CA GLY A 421 -18.59 -18.44 -14.23
C GLY A 421 -19.69 -18.17 -15.27
N ILE A 422 -19.71 -16.97 -15.87
CA ILE A 422 -20.63 -16.58 -16.95
C ILE A 422 -20.08 -16.96 -18.34
N ALA A 423 -18.76 -16.85 -18.51
CA ALA A 423 -18.09 -17.19 -19.75
C ALA A 423 -18.27 -18.69 -20.07
N LYS A 424 -18.38 -19.01 -21.37
CA LYS A 424 -18.58 -20.40 -21.82
C LYS A 424 -17.26 -21.14 -22.02
N SER A 425 -16.13 -20.44 -21.90
CA SER A 425 -14.78 -20.97 -21.97
C SER A 425 -13.84 -20.18 -21.05
N SER A 426 -12.65 -20.74 -20.85
CA SER A 426 -11.52 -20.07 -20.18
C SER A 426 -10.69 -19.18 -21.13
N GLU A 427 -11.15 -18.94 -22.36
CA GLU A 427 -10.43 -18.11 -23.31
C GLU A 427 -10.41 -16.64 -22.83
N PRO A 428 -9.22 -16.00 -22.75
CA PRO A 428 -9.11 -14.62 -22.24
C PRO A 428 -10.00 -13.61 -22.96
N SER A 429 -10.23 -13.81 -24.27
CA SER A 429 -11.08 -12.93 -25.08
C SER A 429 -12.56 -13.03 -24.72
N GLU A 430 -13.07 -14.22 -24.41
CA GLU A 430 -14.45 -14.42 -23.97
C GLU A 430 -14.68 -13.88 -22.56
N ILE A 431 -13.74 -14.15 -21.65
CA ILE A 431 -13.78 -13.59 -20.28
C ILE A 431 -13.73 -12.06 -20.35
N SER A 432 -12.87 -11.50 -21.19
CA SER A 432 -12.77 -10.05 -21.38
C SER A 432 -14.07 -9.44 -21.89
N ALA A 433 -14.78 -10.10 -22.81
CA ALA A 433 -16.07 -9.64 -23.30
C ALA A 433 -17.12 -9.60 -22.18
N VAL A 434 -17.14 -10.62 -21.31
CA VAL A 434 -18.02 -10.69 -20.15
C VAL A 434 -17.66 -9.61 -19.12
N LEU A 435 -16.39 -9.50 -18.74
CA LEU A 435 -15.87 -8.51 -17.79
C LEU A 435 -16.30 -7.07 -18.11
N ARG A 436 -16.35 -6.69 -19.39
CA ARG A 436 -16.82 -5.35 -19.83
C ARG A 436 -18.28 -5.06 -19.49
N SER A 437 -19.07 -6.10 -19.19
CA SER A 437 -20.50 -6.02 -18.88
C SER A 437 -20.84 -6.42 -17.44
N THR A 438 -19.92 -7.07 -16.72
CA THR A 438 -20.11 -7.55 -15.34
C THR A 438 -20.14 -6.38 -14.34
N ARG A 439 -20.88 -6.56 -13.24
CA ARG A 439 -20.94 -5.60 -12.12
C ARG A 439 -20.91 -6.35 -10.79
N LEU A 440 -20.20 -5.79 -9.80
CA LEU A 440 -20.18 -6.27 -8.42
C LEU A 440 -21.08 -5.42 -7.52
N GLY A 441 -22.05 -6.03 -6.85
CA GLY A 441 -22.75 -5.43 -5.69
C GLY A 441 -23.33 -4.02 -5.88
N GLY A 442 -23.86 -3.66 -7.06
CA GLY A 442 -24.42 -2.32 -7.32
C GLY A 442 -23.38 -1.19 -7.47
N SER A 443 -22.13 -1.44 -7.09
CA SER A 443 -20.95 -0.60 -7.29
C SER A 443 -20.34 -0.89 -8.66
N ARG A 444 -20.01 0.16 -9.40
CA ARG A 444 -19.49 0.02 -10.76
C ARG A 444 -17.96 -0.04 -10.73
N LEU A 445 -17.39 -1.21 -10.45
CA LEU A 445 -16.06 -1.54 -10.98
C LEU A 445 -16.22 -1.87 -12.47
N LEU A 446 -16.49 -0.83 -13.26
CA LEU A 446 -16.52 -0.93 -14.71
C LEU A 446 -15.19 -0.39 -15.22
N SER A 447 -14.54 -1.15 -16.11
CA SER A 447 -13.56 -0.56 -17.01
C SER A 447 -14.17 0.70 -17.63
N ARG A 448 -13.46 1.82 -17.47
CA ARG A 448 -13.97 3.16 -17.81
C ARG A 448 -14.19 3.42 -19.30
N ASP A 449 -14.02 2.41 -20.15
CA ASP A 449 -14.37 2.44 -21.58
C ASP A 449 -15.84 2.87 -21.84
N ARG A 450 -16.68 2.95 -20.80
CA ARG A 450 -18.07 3.46 -20.87
C ARG A 450 -18.41 4.61 -19.91
N GLY A 451 -17.42 5.39 -19.46
CA GLY A 451 -17.67 6.66 -18.74
C GLY A 451 -18.32 6.48 -17.36
N THR A 452 -17.85 5.52 -16.57
CA THR A 452 -18.46 5.23 -15.27
C THR A 452 -17.81 5.98 -14.11
N VAL A 453 -18.64 6.63 -13.30
CA VAL A 453 -18.28 7.29 -12.03
C VAL A 453 -18.03 6.23 -10.94
N LEU A 454 -16.84 6.24 -10.36
CA LEU A 454 -16.54 5.56 -9.09
C LEU A 454 -17.06 6.42 -7.95
N THR A 455 -17.60 5.79 -6.91
CA THR A 455 -17.97 6.52 -5.69
C THR A 455 -16.68 6.83 -4.96
N THR A 456 -16.42 8.10 -4.66
CA THR A 456 -15.27 8.52 -3.86
C THR A 456 -15.75 8.96 -2.48
N GLU A 457 -15.04 8.57 -1.44
CA GLU A 457 -15.19 9.06 -0.08
C GLU A 457 -14.19 10.18 0.18
N LEU A 458 -14.66 11.29 0.76
CA LEU A 458 -13.80 12.38 1.23
C LEU A 458 -13.76 12.32 2.75
N VAL A 459 -12.58 12.19 3.33
CA VAL A 459 -12.34 12.08 4.77
C VAL A 459 -11.32 13.11 5.24
N GLU A 460 -11.34 13.40 6.53
CA GLU A 460 -10.33 14.15 7.26
C GLU A 460 -9.75 13.29 8.38
N VAL A 461 -8.43 13.30 8.53
CA VAL A 461 -7.78 12.69 9.68
C VAL A 461 -8.01 13.55 10.92
N THR A 462 -8.48 12.90 11.98
CA THR A 462 -8.68 13.46 13.33
C THR A 462 -7.91 12.61 14.35
N PRO A 463 -7.81 13.04 15.62
CA PRO A 463 -7.23 12.20 16.67
C PRO A 463 -7.91 10.84 16.80
N ASP A 464 -9.20 10.74 16.46
CA ASP A 464 -9.97 9.48 16.52
C ASP A 464 -9.85 8.64 15.23
N GLY A 465 -9.30 9.22 14.15
CA GLY A 465 -9.04 8.54 12.88
C GLY A 465 -9.68 9.28 11.71
N PHE A 466 -9.99 8.56 10.63
CA PHE A 466 -10.71 9.15 9.51
C PHE A 466 -12.14 9.51 9.90
N ARG A 467 -12.46 10.79 9.78
CA ARG A 467 -13.81 11.33 9.89
C ARG A 467 -14.33 11.62 8.49
N GLN A 468 -15.49 11.06 8.16
CA GLN A 468 -16.12 11.31 6.86
C GLN A 468 -16.58 12.77 6.74
N ILE A 469 -16.16 13.45 5.68
CA ILE A 469 -16.65 14.79 5.30
C ILE A 469 -17.85 14.64 4.36
N ARG A 470 -17.75 13.74 3.37
CA ARG A 470 -18.82 13.48 2.41
C ARG A 470 -18.74 12.08 1.83
N THR A 471 -19.90 11.46 1.65
CA THR A 471 -20.13 10.33 0.74
C THR A 471 -20.86 10.88 -0.49
N GLY A 472 -20.26 10.79 -1.68
CA GLY A 472 -20.87 11.38 -2.87
C GLY A 472 -20.69 10.51 -4.11
N ARG A 473 -21.82 10.17 -4.77
CA ARG A 473 -21.82 9.95 -6.22
C ARG A 473 -21.73 11.32 -6.89
N GLN A 474 -20.76 11.50 -7.79
CA GLN A 474 -20.79 12.62 -8.74
C GLN A 474 -21.66 12.28 -9.95
#